data_AF-A0AAE3VV74-F1
#
_entry.id   AF-A0AAE3VV74-F1
#
_cell.length_a   1.000
_cell.length_b   1.000
_cell.length_c   1.000
_cell.angle_alpha   90.00
_cell.angle_beta   90.00
_cell.angle_gamma   90.00
#
_symmetry.space_group_name_H-M   'P 1'
#
loop_
_entity.id
_entity.type
_entity.pdbx_description
1 polymer ?
#
loop_
_entity_poly.entity_id
_entity_poly.type
_entity_poly.pdbx_seq_one_letter_code
_entity_poly.pdbx_strand_id
1 'polypeptide(L)'
;MARPGKSTGKGKVAGAAAKGVMKALDGVLEDGKKLADDAVDAARRGRGGKPAATAPVSGAQAPKKPKKPLPPEVLENFNRGNQFNKDREPYYTARGGGNELTLDNGKRVDSYIPDEEIVSRKHTQLDKVKEETAVGYLRELDSKYSTDATVKDTEHARSQIGDAAGKKLSGDPILEVPPQDDPVPPAVISAADDLGITIRDSNGHSYN
;
A
#
# COMPACT_ATOMS: atom_id res chain seq x y z
N MET A 1 -36.84 37.34 41.93
CA MET A 1 -35.59 37.09 42.66
C MET A 1 -34.61 36.35 41.74
N ALA A 2 -33.37 36.88 41.66
CA ALA A 2 -32.10 36.29 41.19
C ALA A 2 -31.93 35.69 39.77
N ARG A 3 -31.12 36.35 38.94
CA ARG A 3 -30.07 35.77 38.05
C ARG A 3 -28.74 35.72 38.84
N PRO A 4 -27.57 35.16 38.40
CA PRO A 4 -27.13 34.64 37.07
C PRO A 4 -26.24 33.36 37.10
N GLY A 5 -25.69 32.93 35.94
CA GLY A 5 -24.50 32.06 35.89
C GLY A 5 -24.15 31.41 34.53
N LYS A 6 -23.27 32.05 33.74
CA LYS A 6 -22.57 31.50 32.57
C LYS A 6 -21.34 30.70 33.03
N SER A 7 -21.00 29.59 32.38
CA SER A 7 -19.60 29.10 32.32
C SER A 7 -19.30 28.38 31.01
N THR A 8 -18.29 28.91 30.33
CA THR A 8 -17.61 28.40 29.14
C THR A 8 -16.43 27.51 29.55
N GLY A 9 -16.14 26.42 28.82
CA GLY A 9 -14.90 25.66 29.00
C GLY A 9 -14.56 24.77 27.81
N LYS A 10 -13.51 25.13 27.08
CA LYS A 10 -12.95 24.45 25.91
C LYS A 10 -12.27 23.12 26.29
N GLY A 11 -12.43 22.10 25.44
CA GLY A 11 -11.61 20.88 25.42
C GLY A 11 -11.23 20.49 23.99
N LYS A 12 -10.64 21.42 23.24
CA LYS A 12 -10.13 21.19 21.88
C LYS A 12 -8.60 21.08 21.97
N VAL A 13 -8.03 19.88 22.11
CA VAL A 13 -6.61 19.58 21.80
C VAL A 13 -6.37 18.07 21.92
N ALA A 14 -6.45 17.34 20.80
CA ALA A 14 -5.77 16.03 20.62
C ALA A 14 -5.77 15.51 19.15
N GLY A 15 -6.34 16.24 18.18
CA GLY A 15 -6.54 15.72 16.81
C GLY A 15 -5.48 16.08 15.76
N ALA A 16 -4.51 16.95 16.06
CA ALA A 16 -3.60 17.49 15.04
C ALA A 16 -2.28 16.72 14.89
N ALA A 17 -1.77 16.10 15.97
CA ALA A 17 -0.47 15.43 15.95
C ALA A 17 -0.51 14.09 15.18
N ALA A 18 -1.56 13.28 15.35
CA ALA A 18 -1.69 11.99 14.67
C ALA A 18 -1.88 12.13 13.14
N LYS A 19 -2.59 13.17 12.70
CA LYS A 19 -2.84 13.44 11.27
C LYS A 19 -1.57 13.89 10.53
N GLY A 20 -0.67 14.59 11.22
CA GLY A 20 0.62 15.03 10.67
C GLY A 20 1.61 13.87 10.47
N VAL A 21 1.60 12.88 11.36
CA VAL A 21 2.50 11.71 11.27
C VAL A 21 2.10 10.79 10.12
N MET A 22 0.79 10.53 9.93
CA MET A 22 0.31 9.73 8.79
C MET A 22 0.58 10.40 7.44
N LYS A 23 0.35 11.72 7.31
CA LYS A 23 0.65 12.45 6.06
C LYS A 23 2.16 12.49 5.75
N ALA A 24 3.01 12.51 6.78
CA ALA A 24 4.46 12.45 6.60
C ALA A 24 4.94 11.05 6.17
N LEU A 25 4.28 9.99 6.63
CA LEU A 25 4.60 8.61 6.22
C LEU A 25 4.16 8.33 4.78
N ASP A 26 2.98 8.80 4.38
CA ASP A 26 2.46 8.67 3.01
C ASP A 26 3.38 9.34 1.97
N GLY A 27 3.80 10.58 2.25
CA GLY A 27 4.74 11.31 1.39
C GLY A 27 6.15 10.69 1.34
N VAL A 28 6.62 10.09 2.44
CA VAL A 28 7.92 9.39 2.46
C VAL A 28 7.88 8.09 1.62
N LEU A 29 6.73 7.43 1.54
CA LEU A 29 6.51 6.23 0.71
C LEU A 29 6.45 6.57 -0.79
N GLU A 30 5.81 7.66 -1.18
CA GLU A 30 5.80 8.14 -2.58
C GLU A 30 7.18 8.64 -3.04
N ASP A 31 7.87 9.43 -2.21
CA ASP A 31 9.22 9.94 -2.51
C ASP A 31 10.27 8.81 -2.57
N GLY A 32 10.13 7.78 -1.71
CA GLY A 32 11.02 6.62 -1.70
C GLY A 32 10.88 5.73 -2.93
N LYS A 33 9.65 5.56 -3.44
CA LYS A 33 9.37 4.79 -4.66
C LYS A 33 9.91 5.49 -5.90
N LYS A 34 9.72 6.81 -5.99
CA LYS A 34 10.23 7.63 -7.11
C LYS A 34 11.76 7.57 -7.22
N LEU A 35 12.47 7.62 -6.10
CA LEU A 35 13.94 7.53 -6.07
C LEU A 35 14.47 6.16 -6.52
N ALA A 36 13.72 5.08 -6.34
CA ALA A 36 14.12 3.74 -6.77
C ALA A 36 13.90 3.54 -8.28
N ASP A 37 12.77 3.97 -8.83
CA ASP A 37 12.48 3.88 -10.27
C ASP A 37 13.42 4.77 -11.11
N ASP A 38 13.70 6.00 -10.67
CA ASP A 38 14.63 6.92 -11.36
C ASP A 38 16.08 6.39 -11.37
N ALA A 39 16.50 5.67 -10.32
CA ALA A 39 17.85 5.08 -10.24
C ALA A 39 18.01 3.86 -11.18
N VAL A 40 16.94 3.11 -11.42
CA VAL A 40 16.96 1.92 -12.30
C VAL A 40 16.90 2.31 -13.78
N ASP A 41 16.17 3.38 -14.15
CA ASP A 41 16.15 3.90 -15.52
C ASP A 41 17.49 4.56 -15.91
N ALA A 42 18.12 5.32 -14.99
CA ALA A 42 19.43 5.93 -15.20
C ALA A 42 20.55 4.89 -15.41
N ALA A 43 20.48 3.74 -14.74
CA ALA A 43 21.47 2.66 -14.88
C ALA A 43 21.36 1.90 -16.23
N ARG A 44 20.20 1.92 -16.90
CA ARG A 44 19.99 1.26 -18.20
C ARG A 44 20.51 2.07 -19.40
N ARG A 45 20.69 3.38 -19.27
CA ARG A 45 21.06 4.28 -20.39
C ARG A 45 22.55 4.63 -20.51
N GLY A 46 23.42 4.11 -19.64
CA GLY A 46 24.80 4.60 -19.49
C GLY A 46 25.91 3.59 -19.79
N ARG A 47 25.96 2.98 -20.97
CA ARG A 47 27.19 2.31 -21.46
C ARG A 47 27.59 2.85 -22.83
N GLY A 48 28.50 3.83 -22.83
CA GLY A 48 29.24 4.26 -24.02
C GLY A 48 29.87 5.65 -23.87
N GLY A 49 31.22 5.69 -23.89
CA GLY A 49 31.99 6.89 -24.25
C GLY A 49 32.67 7.66 -23.11
N LYS A 50 34.00 7.72 -23.15
CA LYS A 50 34.92 8.54 -22.33
C LYS A 50 35.29 9.84 -23.13
N PRO A 51 36.07 10.82 -22.62
CA PRO A 51 35.59 12.10 -22.07
C PRO A 51 36.16 13.37 -22.78
N ALA A 52 35.56 14.55 -22.59
CA ALA A 52 36.24 15.85 -22.78
C ALA A 52 35.55 17.05 -22.06
N ALA A 53 36.35 17.70 -21.20
CA ALA A 53 36.46 19.13 -20.81
C ALA A 53 35.23 20.09 -20.66
N THR A 54 35.10 20.61 -19.41
CA THR A 54 34.88 22.01 -18.93
C THR A 54 33.78 22.88 -19.59
N ALA A 55 32.86 23.56 -18.90
CA ALA A 55 32.99 24.44 -17.72
C ALA A 55 31.58 24.76 -17.10
N PRO A 56 31.39 25.65 -16.10
CA PRO A 56 30.61 25.37 -14.90
C PRO A 56 29.20 26.00 -14.87
N VAL A 57 28.27 25.37 -14.15
CA VAL A 57 27.09 26.06 -13.60
C VAL A 57 27.03 25.84 -12.09
N SER A 58 27.31 26.93 -11.38
CA SER A 58 27.11 27.08 -9.95
C SER A 58 25.62 26.96 -9.63
N GLY A 59 25.29 25.94 -8.87
CA GLY A 59 23.99 25.72 -8.26
C GLY A 59 24.21 24.90 -7.01
N ALA A 60 24.91 25.48 -6.03
CA ALA A 60 25.15 24.85 -4.74
C ALA A 60 23.79 24.55 -4.07
N GLN A 61 23.31 23.32 -4.23
CA GLN A 61 22.24 22.79 -3.39
C GLN A 61 22.80 22.67 -1.99
N ALA A 62 22.21 23.43 -1.07
CA ALA A 62 22.46 23.28 0.36
C ALA A 62 22.26 21.80 0.76
N PRO A 63 23.11 21.23 1.62
CA PRO A 63 23.00 19.83 2.02
C PRO A 63 21.62 19.57 2.63
N LYS A 64 20.86 18.64 2.05
CA LYS A 64 19.60 18.17 2.62
C LYS A 64 19.89 17.64 4.03
N LYS A 65 19.28 18.24 5.05
CA LYS A 65 19.43 17.81 6.45
C LYS A 65 19.15 16.30 6.54
N PRO A 66 19.96 15.52 7.29
CA PRO A 66 19.72 14.10 7.44
C PRO A 66 18.33 13.87 8.03
N LYS A 67 17.51 13.04 7.37
CA LYS A 67 16.19 12.64 7.90
C LYS A 67 16.44 11.92 9.22
N LYS A 68 15.72 12.30 10.29
CA LYS A 68 15.78 11.58 11.57
C LYS A 68 15.45 10.10 11.31
N PRO A 69 16.19 9.16 11.91
CA PRO A 69 15.89 7.74 11.75
C PRO A 69 14.48 7.46 12.25
N LEU A 70 13.77 6.55 11.56
CA LEU A 70 12.45 6.10 11.98
C LEU A 70 12.53 5.48 13.38
N PRO A 71 11.51 5.64 14.23
CA PRO A 71 11.45 4.92 15.50
C PRO A 71 11.61 3.40 15.28
N PRO A 72 12.33 2.67 16.15
CA PRO A 72 12.60 1.24 15.96
C PRO A 72 11.34 0.40 15.73
N GLU A 73 10.26 0.66 16.47
CA GLU A 73 8.99 -0.05 16.31
C GLU A 73 8.34 0.18 14.93
N VAL A 74 8.45 1.39 14.37
CA VAL A 74 7.91 1.70 13.05
C VAL A 74 8.70 0.97 11.97
N LEU A 75 10.03 0.92 12.12
CA LEU A 75 10.91 0.19 11.22
C LEU A 75 10.62 -1.32 11.28
N GLU A 76 10.40 -1.86 12.48
CA GLU A 76 10.07 -3.27 12.66
C GLU A 76 8.73 -3.64 12.02
N ASN A 77 7.69 -2.82 12.21
CA ASN A 77 6.39 -3.03 11.56
C ASN A 77 6.50 -3.02 10.04
N PHE A 78 7.30 -2.10 9.48
CA PHE A 78 7.57 -2.04 8.04
C PHE A 78 8.28 -3.31 7.56
N ASN A 79 9.28 -3.80 8.31
CA ASN A 79 9.99 -5.03 7.97
C ASN A 79 9.08 -6.25 8.03
N ARG A 80 8.20 -6.37 9.03
CA ARG A 80 7.21 -7.45 9.13
C ARG A 80 6.23 -7.44 7.95
N GLY A 81 5.74 -6.27 7.57
CA GLY A 81 4.87 -6.13 6.40
C GLY A 81 5.55 -6.54 5.09
N ASN A 82 6.81 -6.12 4.89
CA ASN A 82 7.59 -6.53 3.72
C ASN A 82 7.90 -8.02 3.72
N GLN A 83 8.17 -8.60 4.89
CA GLN A 83 8.40 -10.03 5.01
C GLN A 83 7.15 -10.82 4.67
N PHE A 84 5.99 -10.43 5.21
CA PHE A 84 4.70 -11.03 4.86
C PHE A 84 4.43 -11.00 3.36
N ASN A 85 4.72 -9.87 2.70
CA ASN A 85 4.61 -9.79 1.25
C ASN A 85 5.54 -10.80 0.55
N LYS A 86 6.82 -10.86 0.93
CA LYS A 86 7.77 -11.82 0.33
C LYS A 86 7.35 -13.27 0.54
N ASP A 87 6.83 -13.60 1.72
CA ASP A 87 6.40 -14.96 2.05
C ASP A 87 5.17 -15.40 1.26
N ARG A 88 4.29 -14.45 0.90
CA ARG A 88 3.07 -14.71 0.12
C ARG A 88 3.28 -14.70 -1.39
N GLU A 89 4.31 -14.04 -1.91
CA GLU A 89 4.57 -13.98 -3.36
C GLU A 89 4.64 -15.36 -4.05
N PRO A 90 5.37 -16.36 -3.50
CA PRO A 90 5.43 -17.69 -4.10
C PRO A 90 4.08 -18.40 -4.21
N TYR A 91 3.16 -18.16 -3.27
CA TYR A 91 1.81 -18.74 -3.30
C TYR A 91 1.05 -18.31 -4.56
N TYR A 92 1.10 -17.03 -4.91
CA TYR A 92 0.44 -16.49 -6.09
C TYR A 92 1.16 -16.88 -7.37
N THR A 93 2.49 -16.83 -7.40
CA THR A 93 3.27 -17.24 -8.57
C THR A 93 3.07 -18.72 -8.90
N ALA A 94 3.00 -19.60 -7.90
CA ALA A 94 2.75 -21.03 -8.11
C ALA A 94 1.36 -21.32 -8.72
N ARG A 95 0.41 -20.39 -8.57
CA ARG A 95 -0.94 -20.46 -9.14
C ARG A 95 -1.07 -19.73 -10.49
N GLY A 96 0.05 -19.33 -11.11
CA GLY A 96 0.03 -18.58 -12.37
C GLY A 96 -0.33 -17.10 -12.22
N GLY A 97 -0.30 -16.58 -11.00
CA GLY A 97 -0.51 -15.18 -10.70
C GLY A 97 0.77 -14.33 -10.74
N GLY A 98 0.58 -13.01 -10.79
CA GLY A 98 1.63 -12.02 -10.69
C GLY A 98 1.62 -11.28 -9.36
N ASN A 99 2.75 -10.68 -9.02
CA ASN A 99 2.97 -9.90 -7.80
C ASN A 99 3.48 -8.49 -8.14
N GLU A 100 3.03 -7.54 -7.32
CA GLU A 100 3.34 -6.12 -7.43
C GLU A 100 3.12 -5.50 -8.82
N LEU A 101 2.02 -5.87 -9.49
CA LEU A 101 1.72 -5.40 -10.84
C LEU A 101 1.23 -3.96 -10.82
N THR A 102 1.69 -3.16 -11.78
CA THR A 102 1.27 -1.77 -11.95
C THR A 102 0.02 -1.70 -12.84
N LEU A 103 -0.92 -0.84 -12.49
CA LEU A 103 -2.13 -0.56 -13.26
C LEU A 103 -1.96 0.74 -14.07
N ASP A 104 -2.76 0.92 -15.10
CA ASP A 104 -2.67 2.11 -15.98
C ASP A 104 -2.99 3.43 -15.25
N ASN A 105 -3.75 3.36 -14.16
CA ASN A 105 -4.01 4.51 -13.28
C ASN A 105 -2.85 4.83 -12.32
N GLY A 106 -1.70 4.17 -12.45
CA GLY A 106 -0.51 4.36 -11.62
C GLY A 106 -0.55 3.66 -10.25
N LYS A 107 -1.67 3.02 -9.89
CA LYS A 107 -1.77 2.19 -8.68
C LYS A 107 -1.05 0.85 -8.89
N ARG A 108 -0.80 0.12 -7.80
CA ARG A 108 -0.24 -1.24 -7.83
C ARG A 108 -1.19 -2.21 -7.14
N VAL A 109 -1.28 -3.42 -7.65
CA VAL A 109 -1.93 -4.58 -7.01
C VAL A 109 -0.85 -5.42 -6.33
N ASP A 110 -1.12 -5.91 -5.12
CA ASP A 110 -0.13 -6.67 -4.36
C ASP A 110 0.09 -8.05 -5.01
N SER A 111 -1.00 -8.75 -5.33
CA SER A 111 -1.00 -10.00 -6.10
C SER A 111 -2.26 -10.12 -6.96
N TYR A 112 -2.15 -10.79 -8.11
CA TYR A 112 -3.25 -10.95 -9.06
C TYR A 112 -3.17 -12.32 -9.74
N ILE A 113 -4.25 -13.09 -9.68
CA ILE A 113 -4.44 -14.30 -10.47
C ILE A 113 -5.52 -13.99 -11.50
N PRO A 114 -5.20 -13.97 -12.81
CA PRO A 114 -6.15 -13.59 -13.84
C PRO A 114 -7.46 -14.36 -13.78
N ASP A 115 -8.59 -13.63 -13.81
CA ASP A 115 -9.94 -14.17 -13.78
C ASP A 115 -10.32 -14.93 -12.47
N GLU A 116 -9.45 -14.91 -11.46
CA GLU A 116 -9.65 -15.60 -10.17
C GLU A 116 -9.60 -14.63 -8.99
N GLU A 117 -8.46 -13.99 -8.71
CA GLU A 117 -8.24 -13.26 -7.46
C GLU A 117 -7.52 -11.93 -7.68
N ILE A 118 -8.06 -10.85 -7.11
CA ILE A 118 -7.41 -9.54 -7.01
C ILE A 118 -7.08 -9.28 -5.54
N VAL A 119 -5.81 -9.32 -5.19
CA VAL A 119 -5.40 -9.38 -3.78
C VAL A 119 -4.72 -8.09 -3.35
N SER A 120 -5.18 -7.52 -2.24
CA SER A 120 -4.38 -6.59 -1.44
C SER A 120 -4.02 -7.23 -0.10
N ARG A 121 -2.75 -7.08 0.28
CA ARG A 121 -2.17 -7.66 1.49
C ARG A 121 -2.03 -6.62 2.57
N LYS A 122 -2.48 -6.91 3.79
CA LYS A 122 -2.28 -6.07 4.98
C LYS A 122 -1.76 -6.91 6.13
N HIS A 123 -0.52 -6.68 6.53
CA HIS A 123 0.04 -7.33 7.72
C HIS A 123 -0.46 -6.63 9.01
N THR A 124 -1.69 -6.94 9.40
CA THR A 124 -2.39 -6.31 10.53
C THR A 124 -3.34 -7.30 11.22
N GLN A 125 -3.40 -7.23 12.56
CA GLN A 125 -4.48 -7.81 13.35
C GLN A 125 -5.65 -6.82 13.36
N LEU A 126 -6.79 -7.18 12.74
CA LEU A 126 -7.91 -6.29 12.45
C LEU A 126 -8.61 -5.80 13.71
N ASP A 127 -8.56 -6.57 14.80
CA ASP A 127 -9.08 -6.17 16.12
C ASP A 127 -8.18 -5.16 16.84
N LYS A 128 -6.88 -5.12 16.50
CA LYS A 128 -5.89 -4.21 17.14
C LYS A 128 -5.85 -2.83 16.48
N VAL A 129 -6.54 -2.64 15.36
CA VAL A 129 -6.70 -1.33 14.72
C VAL A 129 -8.07 -0.76 14.99
N LYS A 130 -8.22 0.54 14.76
CA LYS A 130 -9.55 1.15 14.79
C LYS A 130 -10.40 0.55 13.69
N GLU A 131 -11.66 0.29 14.00
CA GLU A 131 -12.63 -0.26 13.05
C GLU A 131 -12.69 0.55 11.76
N GLU A 132 -12.70 1.89 11.85
CA GLU A 132 -12.74 2.74 10.65
C GLU A 132 -11.46 2.61 9.79
N THR A 133 -10.35 2.21 10.40
CA THR A 133 -9.10 1.93 9.68
C THR A 133 -9.19 0.60 8.94
N ALA A 134 -9.71 -0.44 9.57
CA ALA A 134 -9.93 -1.75 8.94
C ALA A 134 -10.94 -1.66 7.78
N VAL A 135 -12.08 -0.99 7.99
CA VAL A 135 -13.05 -0.69 6.93
C VAL A 135 -12.43 0.19 5.83
N GLY A 136 -11.51 1.08 6.21
CA GLY A 136 -10.73 1.87 5.27
C GLY A 136 -9.94 1.01 4.28
N TYR A 137 -9.36 -0.11 4.72
CA TYR A 137 -8.64 -1.04 3.83
C TYR A 137 -9.57 -1.66 2.78
N LEU A 138 -10.80 -2.04 3.17
CA LEU A 138 -11.80 -2.60 2.26
C LEU A 138 -12.24 -1.57 1.21
N ARG A 139 -12.54 -0.35 1.64
CA ARG A 139 -12.89 0.75 0.72
C ARG A 139 -11.75 1.12 -0.21
N GLU A 140 -10.53 1.04 0.30
CA GLU A 140 -9.34 1.25 -0.52
C GLU A 140 -9.22 0.15 -1.57
N LEU A 141 -9.42 -1.13 -1.23
CA LEU A 141 -9.44 -2.23 -2.18
C LEU A 141 -10.51 -2.01 -3.27
N ASP A 142 -11.76 -1.78 -2.87
CA ASP A 142 -12.88 -1.50 -3.79
C ASP A 142 -12.59 -0.31 -4.73
N SER A 143 -12.13 0.82 -4.18
CA SER A 143 -11.80 2.02 -4.97
C SER A 143 -10.54 1.86 -5.83
N LYS A 144 -9.56 1.06 -5.41
CA LYS A 144 -8.31 0.85 -6.16
C LYS A 144 -8.48 -0.08 -7.34
N TYR A 145 -9.34 -1.08 -7.20
CA TYR A 145 -9.45 -2.18 -8.12
C TYR A 145 -10.85 -2.31 -8.71
N SER A 146 -11.57 -1.20 -8.85
CA SER A 146 -12.81 -1.19 -9.64
C SER A 146 -12.56 -1.92 -10.95
N THR A 147 -13.49 -2.78 -11.36
CA THR A 147 -13.39 -3.75 -12.48
C THR A 147 -13.01 -3.15 -13.84
N ASP A 148 -12.86 -1.83 -13.91
CA ASP A 148 -12.40 -1.09 -15.08
C ASP A 148 -10.88 -0.80 -15.10
N ALA A 149 -10.15 -1.09 -14.01
CA ALA A 149 -8.71 -0.88 -13.98
C ALA A 149 -7.98 -1.91 -14.86
N THR A 150 -7.08 -1.45 -15.71
CA THR A 150 -6.27 -2.30 -16.60
C THR A 150 -4.87 -2.53 -16.02
N VAL A 151 -4.39 -3.77 -16.10
CA VAL A 151 -3.00 -4.09 -15.78
C VAL A 151 -2.10 -3.50 -16.85
N LYS A 152 -1.13 -2.68 -16.43
CA LYS A 152 -0.20 -2.04 -17.36
C LYS A 152 0.62 -3.09 -18.09
N ASP A 153 0.63 -3.00 -19.40
CA ASP A 153 1.34 -3.93 -20.27
C ASP A 153 2.85 -3.70 -20.27
N THR A 154 3.55 -4.31 -19.31
CA THR A 154 5.00 -4.21 -19.10
C THR A 154 5.66 -5.56 -19.27
N GLU A 155 6.97 -5.59 -19.54
CA GLU A 155 7.76 -6.83 -19.60
C GLU A 155 7.63 -7.66 -18.32
N HIS A 156 7.59 -7.00 -17.15
CA HIS A 156 7.36 -7.64 -15.85
C HIS A 156 5.98 -8.28 -15.73
N ALA A 157 4.93 -7.59 -16.16
CA ALA A 157 3.59 -8.16 -16.14
C ALA A 157 3.48 -9.35 -17.10
N ARG A 158 3.98 -9.22 -18.34
CA ARG A 158 3.96 -10.31 -19.33
C ARG A 158 4.75 -11.53 -18.87
N SER A 159 5.86 -11.36 -18.16
CA SER A 159 6.65 -12.49 -17.68
C SER A 159 5.97 -13.28 -16.57
N GLN A 160 5.01 -12.67 -15.85
CA GLN A 160 4.30 -13.33 -14.75
C GLN A 160 2.91 -13.84 -15.16
N ILE A 161 2.14 -13.02 -15.88
CA ILE A 161 0.73 -13.31 -16.21
C ILE A 161 0.44 -13.39 -17.71
N GLY A 162 1.48 -13.35 -18.56
CA GLY A 162 1.37 -13.53 -20.00
C GLY A 162 0.39 -12.56 -20.65
N ASP A 163 -0.57 -13.10 -21.40
CA ASP A 163 -1.58 -12.35 -22.15
C ASP A 163 -2.60 -11.62 -21.27
N ALA A 164 -2.58 -11.80 -19.95
CA ALA A 164 -3.38 -11.00 -19.03
C ALA A 164 -2.80 -9.60 -18.80
N ALA A 165 -1.52 -9.38 -19.14
CA ALA A 165 -0.95 -8.03 -19.19
C ALA A 165 -1.67 -7.19 -20.28
N GLY A 166 -2.00 -5.94 -19.96
CA GLY A 166 -2.76 -5.06 -20.85
C GLY A 166 -4.28 -5.29 -20.86
N LYS A 167 -4.80 -6.22 -20.03
CA LYS A 167 -6.24 -6.47 -19.88
C LYS A 167 -6.79 -5.85 -18.60
N LYS A 168 -8.12 -5.65 -18.57
CA LYS A 168 -8.84 -5.26 -17.36
C LYS A 168 -8.63 -6.30 -16.26
N LEU A 169 -8.53 -5.85 -15.02
CA LEU A 169 -8.57 -6.72 -13.86
C LEU A 169 -9.93 -7.42 -13.78
N SER A 170 -9.87 -8.73 -13.57
CA SER A 170 -11.02 -9.61 -13.40
C SER A 170 -10.72 -10.64 -12.32
N GLY A 171 -11.70 -10.91 -11.45
CA GLY A 171 -11.56 -11.84 -10.34
C GLY A 171 -12.16 -11.28 -9.06
N ASP A 172 -12.17 -12.13 -8.04
CA ASP A 172 -12.75 -11.81 -6.73
C ASP A 172 -11.78 -10.95 -5.91
N PRO A 173 -12.24 -9.84 -5.31
CA PRO A 173 -11.39 -9.00 -4.49
C PRO A 173 -11.15 -9.63 -3.11
N ILE A 174 -9.88 -9.80 -2.75
CA ILE A 174 -9.46 -10.42 -1.50
C ILE A 174 -8.63 -9.42 -0.67
N LEU A 175 -9.04 -9.21 0.58
CA LEU A 175 -8.17 -8.63 1.61
C LEU A 175 -7.44 -9.77 2.32
N GLU A 176 -6.16 -9.96 2.00
CA GLU A 176 -5.33 -10.99 2.63
C GLU A 176 -4.60 -10.44 3.86
N VAL A 177 -4.78 -11.13 5.00
CA VAL A 177 -4.21 -10.77 6.30
C VAL A 177 -3.42 -11.94 6.93
N PRO A 178 -2.60 -11.71 7.96
CA PRO A 178 -2.11 -12.80 8.80
C PRO A 178 -3.27 -13.51 9.51
N PRO A 179 -3.08 -14.75 9.99
CA PRO A 179 -4.05 -15.40 10.86
C PRO A 179 -4.40 -14.49 12.04
N GLN A 180 -5.69 -14.35 12.32
CA GLN A 180 -6.17 -13.43 13.35
C GLN A 180 -6.14 -14.12 14.72
N ASP A 181 -5.53 -13.44 15.70
CA ASP A 181 -5.44 -13.93 17.08
C ASP A 181 -6.78 -13.81 17.82
N ASP A 182 -7.53 -12.76 17.49
CA ASP A 182 -8.85 -12.44 18.02
C ASP A 182 -9.89 -12.38 16.87
N PRO A 183 -11.21 -12.53 17.16
CA PRO A 183 -12.23 -12.44 16.14
C PRO A 183 -12.21 -11.11 15.38
N VAL A 184 -12.36 -11.18 14.05
CA VAL A 184 -12.50 -9.99 13.21
C VAL A 184 -13.73 -9.19 13.65
N PRO A 185 -13.62 -7.86 13.85
CA PRO A 185 -14.74 -7.05 14.29
C PRO A 185 -15.97 -7.19 13.35
N PRO A 186 -17.20 -7.39 13.87
CA PRO A 186 -18.37 -7.64 13.05
C PRO A 186 -18.68 -6.56 12.02
N ALA A 187 -18.38 -5.30 12.31
CA ALA A 187 -18.56 -4.20 11.37
C ALA A 187 -17.61 -4.29 10.17
N VAL A 188 -16.41 -4.86 10.35
CA VAL A 188 -15.46 -5.10 9.26
C VAL A 188 -15.96 -6.24 8.37
N ILE A 189 -16.50 -7.31 8.97
CA ILE A 189 -17.16 -8.40 8.23
C ILE A 189 -18.33 -7.87 7.40
N SER A 190 -19.26 -7.16 8.04
CA SER A 190 -20.41 -6.57 7.34
C SER A 190 -19.99 -5.64 6.20
N ALA A 191 -18.95 -4.82 6.40
CA ALA A 191 -18.45 -3.94 5.35
C ALA A 191 -17.78 -4.72 4.20
N ALA A 192 -17.16 -5.86 4.48
CA ALA A 192 -16.58 -6.71 3.45
C ALA A 192 -17.68 -7.39 2.62
N ASP A 193 -18.73 -7.89 3.27
CA ASP A 193 -19.90 -8.47 2.62
C ASP A 193 -20.63 -7.46 1.73
N ASP A 194 -20.85 -6.25 2.24
CA ASP A 194 -21.49 -5.16 1.48
C ASP A 194 -20.71 -4.76 0.22
N LEU A 195 -19.38 -4.92 0.26
CA LEU A 195 -18.48 -4.61 -0.86
C LEU A 195 -18.16 -5.84 -1.73
N GLY A 196 -18.65 -7.03 -1.38
CA GLY A 196 -18.31 -8.28 -2.07
C GLY A 196 -16.82 -8.65 -1.97
N ILE A 197 -16.16 -8.28 -0.86
CA ILE A 197 -14.75 -8.54 -0.60
C ILE A 197 -14.62 -9.73 0.35
N THR A 198 -13.76 -10.69 0.02
CA THR A 198 -13.43 -11.77 0.94
C THR A 198 -12.27 -11.37 1.84
N ILE A 199 -12.41 -11.57 3.15
CA ILE A 199 -11.30 -11.48 4.10
C ILE A 199 -10.75 -12.90 4.31
N ARG A 200 -9.48 -13.10 3.94
CA ARG A 200 -8.83 -14.41 4.02
C ARG A 200 -7.47 -14.29 4.69
N ASP A 201 -7.09 -15.25 5.52
CA ASP A 201 -5.72 -15.30 6.03
C ASP A 201 -4.76 -16.12 5.17
N SER A 202 -3.47 -16.05 5.49
CA SER A 202 -2.42 -16.80 4.79
C SER A 202 -2.54 -18.32 4.90
N ASN A 203 -3.33 -18.85 5.83
CA ASN A 203 -3.64 -20.28 5.96
C ASN A 203 -4.86 -20.69 5.11
N GLY A 204 -5.53 -19.73 4.48
CA GLY A 204 -6.71 -19.96 3.66
C GLY A 204 -8.03 -19.92 4.44
N HIS A 205 -8.03 -19.56 5.72
CA HIS A 205 -9.26 -19.37 6.46
C HIS A 205 -9.94 -18.07 6.03
N SER A 206 -11.22 -18.16 5.68
CA SER A 206 -12.06 -17.02 5.33
C SER A 206 -12.94 -16.65 6.53
N TYR A 207 -13.08 -15.34 6.76
CA TYR A 207 -13.76 -14.79 7.93
C TYR A 207 -15.19 -14.33 7.65
N ASN A 208 -15.63 -14.35 6.39
CA ASN A 208 -16.97 -13.97 5.94
C ASN A 208 -17.59 -15.00 4.99
#